data_AF-A0A7X8UPU8-F1
#
_entry.id   AF-A0A7X8UPU8-F1
#
_cell.length_a   1.000
_cell.length_b   1.000
_cell.length_c   1.000
_cell.angle_alpha   90.00
_cell.angle_beta   90.00
_cell.angle_gamma   90.00
#
_symmetry.space_group_name_H-M   'P 1'
#
loop_
_entity.id
_entity.type
_entity.pdbx_description
1 polymer ?
#
loop_
_entity_poly.entity_id
_entity_poly.type
_entity_poly.pdbx_seq_one_letter_code
_entity_poly.pdbx_strand_id
1 'polypeptide(L)'
;MLLSHANRQRKAYVLTLDEVLAEDVTQRLGDLPRAVSVVTPQCGPKATVRDIEAIAPDTVRGSLIIFDVRSLTLPLLQHVFNKVVGYNRRDFNERCFSIVIGDGPADLIEGGTLGAFARHLGKFRIDYSPKAYFFDPFLHYAPHEKPSGLDEDKRLLDQVPVRLLEGFQGDVQSVGQIRRYFRAAAHAPLRRTELLPKRTEILRKFFAARLQKMFPAETQYAKDILSPRGLRLGDETLSVHLYPIHFEDYVSNLLDRSNQASARQ
;
A
#
# COMPACT_ATOMS: atom_id res chain seq x y z
N MET A 1 -8.39 -28.05 -12.68
CA MET A 1 -8.05 -27.16 -13.80
C MET A 1 -7.99 -25.72 -13.29
N LEU A 2 -6.82 -25.10 -13.18
CA LEU A 2 -6.73 -23.66 -12.94
C LEU A 2 -6.95 -22.93 -14.28
N LEU A 3 -8.13 -22.34 -14.44
CA LEU A 3 -8.49 -21.53 -15.60
C LEU A 3 -7.65 -20.24 -15.58
N SER A 4 -7.07 -19.88 -16.73
CA SER A 4 -6.50 -18.55 -16.95
C SER A 4 -7.63 -17.62 -17.38
N HIS A 5 -7.61 -16.38 -16.93
CA HIS A 5 -8.66 -15.39 -17.19
C HIS A 5 -8.14 -14.37 -18.21
N ALA A 6 -8.49 -14.56 -19.49
CA ALA A 6 -8.03 -13.71 -20.60
C ALA A 6 -8.68 -12.31 -20.59
N ASN A 7 -9.95 -12.22 -20.22
CA ASN A 7 -10.76 -11.01 -20.30
C ASN A 7 -10.74 -10.19 -19.00
N ARG A 8 -9.55 -9.96 -18.45
CA ARG A 8 -9.38 -9.07 -17.30
C ARG A 8 -9.63 -7.62 -17.70
N GLN A 9 -10.27 -6.88 -16.82
CA GLN A 9 -10.62 -5.48 -16.99
C GLN A 9 -9.61 -4.62 -16.25
N ARG A 10 -9.47 -3.36 -16.67
CA ARG A 10 -8.74 -2.32 -15.93
C ARG A 10 -9.47 -1.95 -14.62
N LYS A 11 -9.47 -2.92 -13.71
CA LYS A 11 -10.16 -2.94 -12.44
C LYS A 11 -9.18 -3.32 -11.35
N ALA A 12 -9.23 -2.60 -10.23
CA ALA A 12 -8.41 -2.81 -9.06
C ALA A 12 -9.29 -3.25 -7.88
N TYR A 13 -8.91 -4.33 -7.21
CA TYR A 13 -9.55 -4.76 -5.96
C TYR A 13 -8.68 -4.33 -4.78
N VAL A 14 -9.24 -3.57 -3.85
CA VAL A 14 -8.54 -3.14 -2.62
C VAL A 14 -9.05 -3.96 -1.46
N LEU A 15 -8.22 -4.88 -0.98
CA LEU A 15 -8.60 -5.85 0.06
C LEU A 15 -8.06 -5.37 1.41
N THR A 16 -8.86 -4.56 2.10
CA THR A 16 -8.51 -3.96 3.40
C THR A 16 -9.73 -3.85 4.30
N LEU A 17 -9.52 -3.99 5.62
CA LEU A 17 -10.51 -3.68 6.65
C LEU A 17 -10.50 -2.19 7.06
N ASP A 18 -9.59 -1.40 6.48
CA ASP A 18 -9.36 -0.02 6.84
C ASP A 18 -10.00 0.92 5.85
N GLU A 19 -11.01 1.65 6.32
CA GLU A 19 -11.73 2.61 5.51
C GLU A 19 -10.86 3.78 5.07
N VAL A 20 -9.90 4.20 5.90
CA VAL A 20 -8.99 5.30 5.58
C VAL A 20 -8.00 4.88 4.48
N LEU A 21 -7.57 3.62 4.48
CA LEU A 21 -6.75 3.06 3.39
C LEU A 21 -7.58 2.82 2.13
N ALA A 22 -8.78 2.26 2.27
CA ALA A 22 -9.70 2.04 1.16
C ALA A 22 -10.05 3.36 0.47
N GLU A 23 -10.41 4.40 1.23
CA GLU A 23 -10.74 5.73 0.70
C GLU A 23 -9.52 6.34 -0.01
N ASP A 24 -8.34 6.35 0.63
CA ASP A 24 -7.16 6.98 0.03
C ASP A 24 -6.74 6.29 -1.26
N VAL A 25 -6.66 4.95 -1.27
CA VAL A 25 -6.32 4.18 -2.47
C VAL A 25 -7.38 4.39 -3.56
N THR A 26 -8.66 4.26 -3.23
CA THR A 26 -9.76 4.42 -4.21
C THR A 26 -9.69 5.78 -4.90
N GLN A 27 -9.47 6.83 -4.12
CA GLN A 27 -9.42 8.17 -4.64
C GLN A 27 -8.16 8.44 -5.47
N ARG A 28 -6.99 7.96 -5.04
CA ARG A 28 -5.75 8.05 -5.83
C ARG A 28 -5.89 7.36 -7.18
N LEU A 29 -6.51 6.18 -7.20
CA LEU A 29 -6.74 5.44 -8.44
C LEU A 29 -7.81 6.08 -9.33
N GLY A 30 -8.80 6.75 -8.72
CA GLY A 30 -9.82 7.53 -9.43
C GLY A 30 -9.25 8.77 -10.14
N ASP A 31 -8.16 9.32 -9.63
CA ASP A 31 -7.46 10.49 -10.21
C ASP A 31 -6.48 10.11 -11.33
N LEU A 32 -6.34 8.81 -11.67
CA LEU A 32 -5.46 8.38 -12.75
C LEU A 32 -5.99 8.84 -14.13
N PRO A 33 -5.11 9.21 -15.08
CA PRO A 33 -5.53 9.68 -16.40
C PRO A 33 -6.40 8.69 -17.19
N ARG A 34 -6.22 7.39 -16.94
CA ARG A 34 -7.02 6.32 -17.53
C ARG A 34 -7.90 5.72 -16.45
N ALA A 35 -9.22 5.82 -16.65
CA ALA A 35 -10.21 5.35 -15.69
C ALA A 35 -9.94 3.91 -15.24
N VAL A 36 -9.94 3.72 -13.92
CA VAL A 36 -9.81 2.41 -13.27
C VAL A 36 -11.09 2.19 -12.46
N SER A 37 -11.76 1.07 -12.68
CA SER A 37 -12.85 0.65 -11.79
C SER A 37 -12.22 0.14 -10.50
N VAL A 38 -12.51 0.77 -9.37
CA VAL A 38 -12.02 0.31 -8.06
C VAL A 38 -13.15 -0.43 -7.35
N VAL A 39 -12.85 -1.63 -6.88
CA VAL A 39 -13.76 -2.43 -6.04
C VAL A 39 -13.16 -2.48 -4.65
N THR A 40 -13.90 -1.93 -3.69
CA THR A 40 -13.64 -2.07 -2.27
C THR A 40 -14.72 -2.97 -1.64
N PRO A 41 -14.42 -3.66 -0.53
CA PRO A 41 -15.42 -4.37 0.25
C PRO A 41 -16.37 -3.36 0.94
N GLN A 42 -17.44 -2.90 0.29
CA GLN A 42 -18.47 -2.09 0.98
C GLN A 42 -19.93 -2.38 0.57
N CYS A 43 -20.72 -2.66 1.61
CA CYS A 43 -22.14 -2.35 1.80
C CYS A 43 -22.36 -2.01 3.31
N GLY A 44 -21.70 -0.98 3.86
CA GLY A 44 -21.88 -0.59 5.27
C GLY A 44 -20.75 0.29 5.87
N PRO A 45 -20.89 0.73 7.14
CA PRO A 45 -20.00 1.71 7.79
C PRO A 45 -18.66 1.14 8.30
N LYS A 46 -18.40 -0.17 8.14
CA LYS A 46 -17.09 -0.85 8.31
C LYS A 46 -17.05 -2.12 7.47
N ALA A 47 -15.99 -2.30 6.69
CA ALA A 47 -15.73 -3.55 5.98
C ALA A 47 -15.46 -4.70 6.96
N THR A 48 -16.02 -5.88 6.69
CA THR A 48 -15.78 -7.10 7.46
C THR A 48 -14.97 -8.12 6.65
N VAL A 49 -14.41 -9.12 7.35
CA VAL A 49 -13.72 -10.25 6.68
C VAL A 49 -14.65 -10.96 5.70
N ARG A 50 -15.95 -11.09 6.04
CA ARG A 50 -16.96 -11.71 5.17
C ARG A 50 -17.21 -10.90 3.89
N ASP A 51 -17.18 -9.57 3.98
CA ASP A 51 -17.34 -8.71 2.79
C ASP A 51 -16.16 -8.90 1.82
N ILE A 52 -14.94 -9.00 2.35
CA ILE A 52 -13.73 -9.28 1.55
C ILE A 52 -13.77 -10.70 0.98
N GLU A 53 -14.28 -11.66 1.76
CA GLU A 53 -14.44 -13.04 1.30
C GLU A 53 -15.46 -13.15 0.16
N ALA A 54 -16.55 -12.39 0.21
CA ALA A 54 -17.59 -12.37 -0.82
C ALA A 54 -17.08 -11.83 -2.17
N ILE A 55 -16.14 -10.89 -2.17
CA ILE A 55 -15.54 -10.36 -3.41
C ILE A 55 -14.40 -11.24 -3.93
N ALA A 56 -13.87 -12.18 -3.15
CA ALA A 56 -12.70 -12.97 -3.52
C ALA A 56 -12.84 -13.69 -4.88
N PRO A 57 -13.98 -14.32 -5.23
CA PRO A 57 -14.14 -14.95 -6.54
C PRO A 57 -14.17 -13.94 -7.70
N ASP A 58 -14.68 -12.72 -7.49
CA ASP A 58 -14.79 -11.69 -8.54
C ASP A 58 -13.42 -11.10 -8.91
N THR A 59 -12.42 -11.22 -8.04
CA THR A 59 -11.04 -10.72 -8.28
C THR A 59 -10.40 -11.21 -9.57
N VAL A 60 -10.85 -12.34 -10.11
CA VAL A 60 -10.38 -12.88 -11.41
C VAL A 60 -10.65 -11.96 -12.60
N ARG A 61 -11.55 -10.98 -12.43
CA ARG A 61 -11.88 -9.98 -13.45
C ARG A 61 -10.97 -8.76 -13.40
N GLY A 62 -10.20 -8.58 -12.34
CA GLY A 62 -9.33 -7.42 -12.15
C GLY A 62 -7.94 -7.63 -12.73
N SER A 63 -7.32 -6.54 -13.17
CA SER A 63 -5.91 -6.50 -13.56
C SER A 63 -4.98 -6.21 -12.38
N LEU A 64 -5.51 -5.72 -11.26
CA LEU A 64 -4.75 -5.37 -10.07
C LEU A 64 -5.46 -5.80 -8.78
N ILE A 65 -4.70 -6.34 -7.83
CA ILE A 65 -5.15 -6.66 -6.48
C ILE A 65 -4.20 -5.99 -5.48
N ILE A 66 -4.76 -5.25 -4.54
CA ILE A 66 -4.03 -4.54 -3.50
C ILE A 66 -4.35 -5.21 -2.17
N PHE A 67 -3.35 -5.82 -1.56
CA PHE A 67 -3.47 -6.51 -0.28
C PHE A 67 -2.99 -5.61 0.85
N ASP A 68 -3.81 -5.44 1.88
CA ASP A 68 -3.39 -4.85 3.15
C ASP A 68 -2.75 -5.92 4.03
N VAL A 69 -1.42 -5.88 4.12
CA VAL A 69 -0.60 -6.86 4.85
C VAL A 69 -0.05 -6.33 6.15
N ARG A 70 -0.66 -5.28 6.72
CA ARG A 70 -0.24 -4.75 8.02
C ARG A 70 -0.39 -5.79 9.12
N SER A 71 0.44 -5.69 10.15
CA SER A 71 0.48 -6.66 11.25
C SER A 71 -0.88 -6.90 11.91
N LEU A 72 -1.76 -5.89 11.97
CA LEU A 72 -3.10 -5.99 12.55
C LEU A 72 -4.15 -6.59 11.62
N THR A 73 -4.05 -6.37 10.31
CA THR A 73 -5.05 -6.80 9.32
C THR A 73 -4.75 -8.18 8.77
N LEU A 74 -3.47 -8.48 8.54
CA LEU A 74 -3.02 -9.70 7.89
C LEU A 74 -3.51 -10.98 8.56
N PRO A 75 -3.42 -11.17 9.90
CA PRO A 75 -3.90 -12.40 10.54
C PRO A 75 -5.40 -12.64 10.34
N LEU A 76 -6.19 -11.57 10.26
CA LEU A 76 -7.63 -11.64 10.06
C LEU A 76 -7.99 -11.97 8.60
N LEU A 77 -7.16 -11.54 7.65
CA LEU A 77 -7.42 -11.65 6.21
C LEU A 77 -6.64 -12.77 5.51
N GLN A 78 -5.67 -13.40 6.17
CA GLN A 78 -4.78 -14.41 5.60
C GLN A 78 -5.54 -15.50 4.84
N HIS A 79 -6.61 -16.05 5.43
CA HIS A 79 -7.43 -17.07 4.79
C HIS A 79 -8.09 -16.57 3.50
N VAL A 80 -8.64 -15.36 3.52
CA VAL A 80 -9.28 -14.75 2.36
C VAL A 80 -8.26 -14.42 1.28
N PHE A 81 -7.09 -13.90 1.66
CA PHE A 81 -6.03 -13.61 0.72
C PHE A 81 -5.51 -14.88 0.04
N ASN A 82 -5.38 -15.99 0.78
CA ASN A 82 -5.02 -17.29 0.21
C ASN A 82 -6.05 -17.76 -0.84
N LYS A 83 -7.35 -17.53 -0.61
CA LYS A 83 -8.39 -17.81 -1.62
C LYS A 83 -8.22 -16.96 -2.87
N VAL A 84 -8.04 -15.64 -2.70
CA VAL A 84 -7.80 -14.71 -3.81
C VAL A 84 -6.58 -15.13 -4.62
N VAL A 85 -5.48 -15.46 -3.96
CA VAL A 85 -4.27 -15.99 -4.60
C VAL A 85 -4.59 -17.27 -5.37
N GLY A 86 -5.32 -18.20 -4.75
CA GLY A 86 -5.76 -19.44 -5.39
C GLY A 86 -6.54 -19.21 -6.69
N TYR A 87 -7.48 -18.25 -6.70
CA TYR A 87 -8.26 -17.90 -7.90
C TYR A 87 -7.43 -17.28 -9.02
N ASN A 88 -6.36 -16.55 -8.68
CA ASN A 88 -5.58 -15.74 -9.62
C ASN A 88 -4.20 -16.32 -9.97
N ARG A 89 -3.76 -17.40 -9.30
CA ARG A 89 -2.39 -17.93 -9.33
C ARG A 89 -1.80 -18.07 -10.73
N ARG A 90 -2.60 -18.53 -11.70
CA ARG A 90 -2.16 -18.76 -13.08
C ARG A 90 -1.89 -17.47 -13.86
N ASP A 91 -2.54 -16.37 -13.50
CA ASP A 91 -2.46 -15.10 -14.22
C ASP A 91 -1.55 -14.07 -13.53
N PHE A 92 -1.08 -14.36 -12.32
CA PHE A 92 -0.24 -13.44 -11.58
C PHE A 92 1.02 -13.10 -12.37
N ASN A 93 1.40 -11.82 -12.28
CA ASN A 93 2.60 -11.26 -12.90
C ASN A 93 2.61 -11.25 -14.44
N GLU A 94 1.53 -11.72 -15.07
CA GLU A 94 1.31 -11.70 -16.52
C GLU A 94 0.09 -10.84 -16.88
N ARG A 95 -1.08 -11.19 -16.35
CA ARG A 95 -2.37 -10.53 -16.66
C ARG A 95 -3.00 -9.88 -15.43
N CYS A 96 -2.70 -10.39 -14.25
CA CYS A 96 -3.07 -9.81 -12.97
C CYS A 96 -1.81 -9.45 -12.19
N PHE A 97 -1.75 -8.26 -11.63
CA PHE A 97 -0.69 -7.88 -10.71
C PHE A 97 -1.22 -7.80 -9.29
N SER A 98 -0.35 -8.13 -8.33
CA SER A 98 -0.60 -7.89 -6.92
C SER A 98 0.40 -6.87 -6.40
N ILE A 99 -0.04 -6.00 -5.51
CA ILE A 99 0.83 -5.17 -4.66
C ILE A 99 0.37 -5.33 -3.22
N VAL A 100 1.30 -5.12 -2.29
CA VAL A 100 1.02 -5.23 -0.86
C VAL A 100 1.33 -3.89 -0.19
N ILE A 101 0.45 -3.43 0.70
CA ILE A 101 0.67 -2.24 1.54
C ILE A 101 0.79 -2.71 2.99
N GLY A 102 1.84 -2.32 3.68
CA GLY A 102 2.10 -2.79 5.04
C GLY A 102 2.82 -1.77 5.91
N ASP A 103 2.87 -2.07 7.19
CA ASP A 103 3.45 -1.24 8.26
C ASP A 103 4.95 -1.48 8.45
N GLY A 104 5.58 -2.37 7.69
CA GLY A 104 7.02 -2.65 7.78
C GLY A 104 7.44 -3.58 8.93
N PRO A 105 8.74 -3.84 9.08
CA PRO A 105 9.29 -4.68 10.14
C PRO A 105 9.21 -3.99 11.51
N ALA A 106 8.74 -4.72 12.53
CA ALA A 106 8.54 -4.17 13.88
C ALA A 106 9.81 -3.62 14.56
N ASP A 107 10.97 -4.17 14.22
CA ASP A 107 12.28 -3.79 14.76
C ASP A 107 12.91 -2.58 14.04
N LEU A 108 12.24 -2.00 13.03
CA LEU A 108 12.81 -0.94 12.19
C LEU A 108 13.22 0.34 12.95
N ILE A 109 12.51 0.70 14.03
CA ILE A 109 12.78 1.95 14.78
C ILE A 109 13.73 1.73 15.96
N GLU A 110 13.61 0.61 16.68
CA GLU A 110 14.35 0.36 17.92
C GLU A 110 15.66 -0.39 17.63
N GLY A 111 16.61 0.32 17.00
CA GLY A 111 17.95 -0.22 16.71
C GLY A 111 18.03 -1.10 15.45
N GLY A 112 16.95 -1.16 14.67
CA GLY A 112 16.93 -1.85 13.39
C GLY A 112 17.66 -1.13 12.27
N THR A 113 17.72 -1.80 11.13
CA THR A 113 18.31 -1.29 9.88
C THR A 113 17.30 -1.40 8.76
N LEU A 114 17.49 -0.66 7.66
CA LEU A 114 16.69 -0.85 6.44
C LEU A 114 16.86 -2.28 5.90
N GLY A 115 17.96 -2.96 6.22
CA GLY A 115 18.14 -4.40 5.96
C GLY A 115 17.08 -5.32 6.60
N ALA A 116 16.40 -4.90 7.67
CA ALA A 116 15.34 -5.69 8.32
C ALA A 116 14.17 -6.00 7.36
N PHE A 117 13.96 -5.17 6.34
CA PHE A 117 12.97 -5.44 5.31
C PHE A 117 13.24 -6.73 4.55
N ALA A 118 14.49 -7.18 4.35
CA ALA A 118 14.77 -8.42 3.62
C ALA A 118 14.03 -9.62 4.23
N ARG A 119 14.14 -9.79 5.55
CA ARG A 119 13.44 -10.86 6.29
C ARG A 119 11.92 -10.65 6.29
N HIS A 120 11.47 -9.40 6.39
CA HIS A 120 10.05 -9.06 6.39
C HIS A 120 9.37 -9.42 5.05
N LEU A 121 10.02 -9.10 3.93
CA LEU A 121 9.50 -9.32 2.58
C LEU A 121 9.44 -10.81 2.21
N GLY A 122 10.35 -11.62 2.74
CA GLY A 122 10.36 -13.07 2.51
C GLY A 122 9.01 -13.75 2.81
N LYS A 123 8.24 -13.21 3.76
CA LYS A 123 6.90 -13.71 4.13
C LYS A 123 5.86 -13.48 3.02
N PHE A 124 5.96 -12.37 2.29
CA PHE A 124 4.95 -11.99 1.29
C PHE A 124 5.23 -12.54 -0.10
N ARG A 125 6.51 -12.78 -0.41
CA ARG A 125 6.96 -13.22 -1.73
C ARG A 125 6.30 -14.54 -2.15
N ILE A 126 6.25 -15.49 -1.22
CA ILE A 126 5.75 -16.85 -1.48
C ILE A 126 4.22 -16.84 -1.57
N ASP A 127 3.58 -16.14 -0.64
CA ASP A 127 2.13 -16.25 -0.46
C ASP A 127 1.35 -15.39 -1.46
N TYR A 128 1.86 -14.21 -1.86
CA TYR A 128 1.08 -13.23 -2.63
C TYR A 128 1.65 -12.90 -4.01
N SER A 129 2.89 -13.34 -4.29
CA SER A 129 3.64 -13.01 -5.53
C SER A 129 3.61 -11.52 -5.94
N PRO A 130 3.74 -10.56 -5.00
CA PRO A 130 3.53 -9.14 -5.29
C PRO A 130 4.62 -8.55 -6.19
N LYS A 131 4.26 -7.52 -6.95
CA LYS A 131 5.20 -6.71 -7.75
C LYS A 131 5.94 -5.67 -6.91
N ALA A 132 5.30 -5.16 -5.86
CA ALA A 132 5.87 -4.15 -4.98
C ALA A 132 5.32 -4.29 -3.56
N TYR A 133 6.16 -3.94 -2.60
CA TYR A 133 5.78 -3.67 -1.23
C TYR A 133 5.77 -2.17 -1.00
N PHE A 134 4.64 -1.64 -0.54
CA PHE A 134 4.49 -0.24 -0.13
C PHE A 134 4.48 -0.15 1.39
N PHE A 135 5.58 0.33 1.94
CA PHE A 135 5.72 0.62 3.37
C PHE A 135 4.99 1.92 3.70
N ASP A 136 4.00 1.85 4.60
CA ASP A 136 3.30 3.02 5.12
C ASP A 136 3.89 3.44 6.48
N PRO A 137 4.77 4.46 6.51
CA PRO A 137 5.39 4.93 7.74
C PRO A 137 4.40 5.58 8.71
N PHE A 138 3.24 6.06 8.24
CA PHE A 138 2.20 6.64 9.09
C PHE A 138 1.46 5.60 9.92
N LEU A 139 1.65 4.32 9.62
CA LEU A 139 1.03 3.21 10.32
C LEU A 139 2.05 2.30 11.00
N HIS A 140 3.33 2.67 10.94
CA HIS A 140 4.38 2.01 11.68
C HIS A 140 4.51 2.67 13.05
N TYR A 141 4.23 1.94 14.13
CA TYR A 141 4.30 2.45 15.51
C TYR A 141 5.41 1.74 16.26
N ALA A 142 6.27 2.51 16.93
CA ALA A 142 7.19 1.95 17.90
C ALA A 142 6.40 1.31 19.07
N PRO A 143 6.96 0.32 19.77
CA PRO A 143 6.34 -0.31 20.93
C PRO A 143 5.72 0.67 21.94
N HIS A 144 6.41 1.76 22.25
CA HIS A 144 5.94 2.79 23.18
C HIS A 144 4.88 3.75 22.60
N GLU A 145 4.69 3.77 21.28
CA GLU A 145 3.64 4.55 20.60
C GLU A 145 2.34 3.75 20.45
N LYS A 146 2.34 2.45 20.77
CA LYS A 146 1.14 1.62 20.77
C LYS A 146 0.40 1.84 22.10
N PRO A 147 -0.93 2.05 22.08
CA PRO A 147 -1.70 2.21 23.31
C PRO A 147 -1.49 1.00 24.23
N SER A 148 -1.20 1.27 25.50
CA SER A 148 -1.09 0.26 26.54
C SER A 148 -2.49 -0.19 26.97
N GLY A 149 -2.73 -1.50 27.00
CA GLY A 149 -4.03 -2.05 27.38
C GLY A 149 -4.68 -2.74 26.19
N LEU A 150 -4.70 -4.06 26.27
CA LEU A 150 -5.56 -4.95 25.50
C LEU A 150 -7.02 -4.56 25.78
N ASP A 151 -7.56 -3.63 25.01
CA ASP A 151 -8.95 -3.75 24.61
C ASP A 151 -8.92 -4.28 23.19
N GLU A 152 -9.07 -5.60 23.09
CA GLU A 152 -9.02 -6.44 21.89
C GLU A 152 -10.12 -6.13 20.86
N ASP A 153 -10.79 -4.98 21.00
CA ASP A 153 -11.56 -4.38 19.93
C ASP A 153 -10.59 -3.78 18.91
N LYS A 154 -10.01 -4.65 18.07
CA LYS A 154 -9.78 -4.57 16.60
C LYS A 154 -9.81 -3.19 15.90
N ARG A 155 -9.45 -2.10 16.58
CA ARG A 155 -9.51 -0.73 16.07
C ARG A 155 -8.17 -0.43 15.46
N LEU A 156 -8.19 -0.29 14.14
CA LEU A 156 -7.05 0.22 13.39
C LEU A 156 -6.74 1.62 13.90
N LEU A 157 -5.49 1.82 14.29
CA LEU A 157 -5.01 3.10 14.77
C LEU A 157 -5.03 4.10 13.61
N ASP A 158 -5.76 5.21 13.77
CA ASP A 158 -5.78 6.35 12.85
C ASP A 158 -4.94 7.52 13.38
N GLN A 159 -4.27 7.38 14.54
CA GLN A 159 -3.42 8.44 15.07
C GLN A 159 -2.06 8.43 14.37
N VAL A 160 -1.54 9.61 14.04
CA VAL A 160 -0.19 9.69 13.45
C VAL A 160 0.84 9.37 14.53
N PRO A 161 1.85 8.52 14.27
CA PRO A 161 2.89 8.22 15.24
C PRO A 161 3.57 9.51 15.73
N VAL A 162 3.75 9.63 17.05
CA VAL A 162 4.20 10.86 17.71
C VAL A 162 5.50 11.37 17.13
N ARG A 163 6.44 10.46 16.82
CA ARG A 163 7.72 10.81 16.19
C ARG A 163 7.61 11.49 14.82
N LEU A 164 6.47 11.36 14.13
CA LEU A 164 6.20 11.96 12.84
C LEU A 164 5.48 13.30 12.96
N LEU A 165 4.85 13.61 14.10
CA LEU A 165 4.04 14.82 14.30
C LEU A 165 4.83 16.11 14.12
N GLU A 166 6.10 16.17 14.55
CA GLU A 166 6.95 17.37 14.39
C GLU A 166 7.10 17.80 12.91
N GLY A 167 6.81 16.90 11.96
CA GLY A 167 6.83 17.17 10.53
C GLY A 167 5.59 17.86 9.97
N PHE A 168 4.50 17.93 10.74
CA PHE A 168 3.21 18.39 10.27
C PHE A 168 2.75 19.59 11.11
N GLN A 169 2.36 20.68 10.44
CA GLN A 169 1.87 21.89 11.10
C GLN A 169 0.36 21.79 11.37
N GLY A 170 -0.10 22.36 12.48
CA GLY A 170 -1.52 22.51 12.84
C GLY A 170 -2.14 21.31 13.55
N ASP A 171 -3.48 21.27 13.60
CA ASP A 171 -4.28 20.25 14.29
C ASP A 171 -4.38 18.93 13.49
N VAL A 172 -3.28 18.46 12.89
CA VAL A 172 -3.24 17.17 12.22
C VAL A 172 -3.16 16.09 13.30
N GLN A 173 -4.30 15.44 13.53
CA GLN A 173 -4.47 14.43 14.58
C GLN A 173 -4.64 13.02 13.99
N SER A 174 -4.84 12.88 12.67
CA SER A 174 -5.14 11.58 12.06
C SER A 174 -4.43 11.29 10.73
N VAL A 175 -4.20 10.00 10.46
CA VAL A 175 -3.59 9.50 9.21
C VAL A 175 -4.49 9.86 8.03
N GLY A 176 -5.81 9.79 8.18
CA GLY A 176 -6.76 10.25 7.17
C GLY A 176 -6.61 11.74 6.82
N GLN A 177 -6.35 12.60 7.80
CA GLN A 177 -6.10 14.02 7.54
C GLN A 177 -4.79 14.24 6.75
N ILE A 178 -3.70 13.55 7.14
CA ILE A 178 -2.42 13.58 6.40
C ILE A 178 -2.62 13.16 4.95
N ARG A 179 -3.28 12.02 4.73
CA ARG A 179 -3.51 11.48 3.39
C ARG A 179 -4.32 12.43 2.51
N ARG A 180 -5.43 12.96 3.03
CA ARG A 180 -6.25 13.99 2.34
C ARG A 180 -5.46 15.26 2.03
N TYR A 181 -4.58 15.69 2.94
CA TYR A 181 -3.68 16.81 2.69
C TYR A 181 -2.73 16.49 1.54
N PHE A 182 -1.95 15.42 1.59
CA PHE A 182 -0.98 15.13 0.52
C PHE A 182 -1.63 14.84 -0.82
N ARG A 183 -2.86 14.31 -0.84
CA ARG A 183 -3.69 14.11 -2.05
C ARG A 183 -4.34 15.41 -2.57
N ALA A 184 -4.28 16.51 -1.82
CA ALA A 184 -5.01 17.74 -2.12
C ALA A 184 -6.51 17.52 -2.36
N ALA A 185 -7.13 16.69 -1.50
CA ALA A 185 -8.53 16.28 -1.61
C ALA A 185 -9.53 17.45 -1.55
N ALA A 186 -9.21 18.50 -0.77
CA ALA A 186 -10.06 19.69 -0.63
C ALA A 186 -10.03 20.64 -1.85
N HIS A 187 -9.27 20.33 -2.90
CA HIS A 187 -9.07 21.18 -4.06
C HIS A 187 -9.71 20.60 -5.33
N ALA A 188 -10.21 21.50 -6.19
CA ALA A 188 -10.76 21.15 -7.50
C ALA A 188 -9.69 20.48 -8.41
N PRO A 189 -10.09 19.70 -9.43
CA PRO A 189 -9.15 18.89 -10.23
C PRO A 189 -7.95 19.65 -10.79
N LEU A 190 -8.16 20.81 -11.40
CA LEU A 190 -7.07 21.63 -11.96
C LEU A 190 -6.06 22.05 -10.88
N ARG A 191 -6.56 22.49 -9.73
CA ARG A 191 -5.71 22.91 -8.61
C ARG A 191 -4.99 21.73 -7.96
N ARG A 192 -5.62 20.54 -7.95
CA ARG A 192 -5.01 19.29 -7.48
C ARG A 192 -3.78 18.94 -8.33
N THR A 193 -3.88 19.01 -9.66
CA THR A 193 -2.75 18.75 -10.58
C THR A 193 -1.56 19.67 -10.30
N GLU A 194 -1.79 20.93 -9.92
CA GLU A 194 -0.71 21.87 -9.57
C GLU A 194 -0.10 21.61 -8.18
N LEU A 195 -0.91 21.17 -7.22
CA LEU A 195 -0.50 20.98 -5.83
C LEU A 195 0.17 19.64 -5.57
N LEU A 196 -0.25 18.57 -6.26
CA LEU A 196 0.24 17.21 -6.05
C LEU A 196 1.77 17.12 -6.15
N PRO A 197 2.43 17.60 -7.22
CA PRO A 197 3.90 17.53 -7.31
C PRO A 197 4.60 18.25 -6.16
N LYS A 198 4.06 19.41 -5.74
CA LYS A 198 4.62 20.21 -4.63
C LYS A 198 4.48 19.49 -3.29
N ARG A 199 3.30 18.90 -3.02
CA ARG A 199 3.02 18.16 -1.78
C ARG A 199 3.79 16.86 -1.72
N THR A 200 3.90 16.12 -2.83
CA THR A 200 4.75 14.93 -2.92
C THR A 200 6.21 15.27 -2.67
N GLU A 201 6.72 16.39 -3.20
CA GLU A 201 8.09 16.83 -2.95
C GLU A 201 8.33 17.21 -1.48
N ILE A 202 7.37 17.88 -0.83
CA ILE A 202 7.41 18.15 0.61
C ILE A 202 7.50 16.82 1.39
N LEU A 203 6.66 15.85 1.05
CA LEU A 203 6.64 14.56 1.73
C LEU A 203 7.94 13.79 1.52
N ARG A 204 8.49 13.81 0.30
CA ARG A 204 9.76 13.18 -0.05
C ARG A 204 10.92 13.80 0.75
N LYS A 205 10.99 15.13 0.84
CA LYS A 205 12.00 15.83 1.66
C LYS A 205 11.86 15.50 3.14
N PHE A 206 10.63 15.46 3.65
CA PHE A 206 10.36 15.10 5.04
C PHE A 206 10.89 13.69 5.36
N PHE A 207 10.52 12.68 4.56
CA PHE A 207 11.02 11.32 4.79
C PHE A 207 12.50 11.15 4.50
N ALA A 208 13.07 11.88 3.54
CA ALA A 208 14.52 11.87 3.32
C ALA A 208 15.29 12.31 4.57
N ALA A 209 14.89 13.42 5.19
CA ALA A 209 15.51 13.92 6.42
C ALA A 209 15.34 12.92 7.59
N ARG A 210 14.15 12.31 7.73
CA ARG A 210 13.89 11.31 8.77
C ARG A 210 14.71 10.04 8.57
N LEU A 211 14.73 9.48 7.37
CA LEU A 211 15.50 8.27 7.05
C LEU A 211 16.99 8.51 7.24
N GLN A 212 17.52 9.68 6.86
CA GLN A 212 18.92 10.02 7.09
C GLN A 212 19.26 10.11 8.60
N LYS A 213 18.34 10.65 9.41
CA LYS A 213 18.51 10.71 10.87
C LYS A 213 18.43 9.32 11.51
N MET A 214 17.52 8.47 11.04
CA MET A 214 17.31 7.12 11.59
C MET A 214 18.39 6.13 11.16
N PHE A 215 18.85 6.21 9.91
CA PHE A 215 19.77 5.27 9.30
C PHE A 215 20.99 5.99 8.69
N PRO A 216 21.81 6.69 9.49
CA PRO A 216 22.91 7.50 8.98
C PRO A 216 23.94 6.67 8.18
N ALA A 217 24.13 5.40 8.55
CA ALA A 217 25.02 4.47 7.86
C ALA A 217 24.44 3.90 6.55
N GLU A 218 23.14 4.01 6.31
CA GLU A 218 22.44 3.39 5.16
C GLU A 218 21.90 4.45 4.18
N THR A 219 22.64 5.54 4.00
CA THR A 219 22.22 6.69 3.19
C THR A 219 21.79 6.32 1.77
N GLN A 220 22.41 5.31 1.16
CA GLN A 220 22.02 4.84 -0.17
C GLN A 220 20.64 4.16 -0.15
N TYR A 221 20.38 3.27 0.82
CA TYR A 221 19.08 2.62 0.96
C TYR A 221 17.96 3.62 1.27
N ALA A 222 18.26 4.63 2.08
CA ALA A 222 17.35 5.74 2.35
C ALA A 222 17.00 6.57 1.11
N LYS A 223 17.91 6.70 0.14
CA LYS A 223 17.63 7.33 -1.17
C LYS A 223 16.80 6.41 -2.06
N ASP A 224 17.15 5.12 -2.11
CA ASP A 224 16.53 4.16 -3.01
C ASP A 224 15.06 3.90 -2.67
N ILE A 225 14.70 3.84 -1.38
CA ILE A 225 13.30 3.64 -0.92
C ILE A 225 12.37 4.80 -1.34
N LEU A 226 12.93 6.01 -1.54
CA LEU A 226 12.22 7.20 -2.00
C LEU A 226 12.24 7.36 -3.53
N SER A 227 12.92 6.46 -4.25
CA SER A 227 13.04 6.52 -5.70
C SER A 227 11.86 5.84 -6.40
N PRO A 228 11.60 6.13 -7.68
CA PRO A 228 10.61 5.41 -8.48
C PRO A 228 10.88 3.90 -8.59
N ARG A 229 12.14 3.48 -8.45
CA ARG A 229 12.55 2.07 -8.53
C ARG A 229 12.34 1.30 -7.22
N GLY A 230 12.22 2.03 -6.11
CA GLY A 230 12.19 1.46 -4.77
C GLY A 230 13.54 0.88 -4.34
N LEU A 231 13.62 0.52 -3.07
CA LEU A 231 14.75 -0.15 -2.45
C LEU A 231 14.69 -1.65 -2.73
N ARG A 232 15.80 -2.22 -3.22
CA ARG A 232 16.00 -3.67 -3.35
C ARG A 232 17.09 -4.10 -2.38
N LEU A 233 16.88 -5.21 -1.68
CA LEU A 233 17.75 -5.67 -0.61
C LEU A 233 18.29 -7.07 -0.92
N GLY A 234 19.61 -7.19 -1.10
CA GLY A 234 20.26 -8.47 -1.39
C GLY A 234 19.63 -9.18 -2.59
N ASP A 235 19.32 -10.46 -2.41
CA ASP A 235 18.67 -11.31 -3.43
C ASP A 235 17.14 -11.19 -3.44
N GLU A 236 16.55 -10.27 -2.67
CA GLU A 236 15.10 -10.08 -2.69
C GLU A 236 14.64 -9.45 -4.00
N THR A 237 13.72 -10.13 -4.67
CA THR A 237 13.13 -9.69 -5.94
C THR A 237 12.06 -8.62 -5.75
N LEU A 238 11.51 -8.51 -4.53
CA LEU A 238 10.45 -7.57 -4.18
C LEU A 238 11.05 -6.22 -3.77
N SER A 239 10.72 -5.15 -4.49
CA SER A 239 11.14 -3.80 -4.13
C SER A 239 10.24 -3.19 -3.05
N VAL A 240 10.88 -2.45 -2.13
CA VAL A 240 10.23 -1.64 -1.10
C VAL A 240 10.07 -0.21 -1.60
N HIS A 241 8.87 0.30 -1.55
CA HIS A 241 8.51 1.68 -1.86
C HIS A 241 7.92 2.32 -0.61
N LEU A 242 8.11 3.62 -0.44
CA LEU A 242 7.46 4.36 0.63
C LEU A 242 6.09 4.86 0.16
N TYR A 243 5.02 4.45 0.83
CA TYR A 243 3.66 4.93 0.55
C TYR A 243 3.47 6.36 1.07
N PRO A 244 2.81 7.26 0.31
CA PRO A 244 2.24 7.09 -1.03
C PRO A 244 3.17 7.57 -2.17
N ILE A 245 4.48 7.72 -1.94
CA ILE A 245 5.41 8.26 -2.94
C ILE A 245 5.48 7.31 -4.15
N HIS A 246 5.27 7.86 -5.36
CA HIS A 246 5.23 7.13 -6.64
C HIS A 246 4.16 6.04 -6.75
N PHE A 247 3.19 5.97 -5.84
CA PHE A 247 2.20 4.91 -5.82
C PHE A 247 1.33 4.91 -7.09
N GLU A 248 0.82 6.07 -7.48
CA GLU A 248 -0.04 6.25 -8.66
C GLU A 248 0.69 5.89 -9.95
N ASP A 249 1.93 6.37 -10.11
CA ASP A 249 2.77 6.06 -11.26
C ASP A 249 3.02 4.56 -11.38
N TYR A 250 3.34 3.91 -10.25
CA TYR A 250 3.60 2.47 -10.20
C TYR A 250 2.34 1.67 -10.58
N VAL A 251 1.18 2.03 -10.00
CA VAL A 251 -0.10 1.37 -10.32
C VAL A 251 -0.48 1.58 -11.78
N SER A 252 -0.36 2.80 -12.31
CA SER A 252 -0.66 3.09 -13.71
C SER A 252 0.17 2.22 -14.65
N ASN A 253 1.46 2.06 -14.37
CA ASN A 253 2.38 1.21 -15.14
C ASN A 253 1.97 -0.28 -15.09
N LEU A 254 1.57 -0.80 -13.93
CA LEU A 254 1.09 -2.19 -13.82
C LEU A 254 -0.19 -2.42 -14.64
N LEU A 255 -1.14 -1.49 -14.55
CA LEU A 255 -2.40 -1.60 -15.30
C LEU A 255 -2.18 -1.50 -16.81
N ASP A 256 -1.26 -0.65 -17.26
CA ASP A 256 -0.90 -0.55 -18.67
C ASP A 256 -0.22 -1.83 -19.18
N ARG A 257 0.65 -2.46 -18.38
CA ARG A 257 1.25 -3.75 -18.71
C ARG A 257 0.21 -4.86 -18.83
N SER A 258 -0.77 -4.89 -17.94
CA SER A 258 -1.85 -5.89 -17.98
C SER A 258 -2.67 -5.74 -19.27
N ASN A 259 -3.05 -4.51 -19.62
CA ASN A 259 -3.78 -4.23 -20.86
C ASN A 259 -2.99 -4.65 -22.10
N GLN A 260 -1.68 -4.41 -22.14
CA GLN A 260 -0.83 -4.86 -23.25
C GLN A 260 -0.74 -6.38 -23.36
N ALA A 261 -0.72 -7.09 -22.24
CA ALA A 261 -0.72 -8.56 -22.22
C ALA A 261 -2.04 -9.13 -22.75
N SER A 262 -3.17 -8.51 -22.40
CA SER A 262 -4.49 -8.88 -22.91
C SER A 262 -4.68 -8.56 -24.40
N ALA A 263 -4.02 -7.54 -24.94
CA ALA A 263 -4.15 -7.13 -26.34
C ALA A 263 -3.32 -7.98 -27.35
N ARG A 264 -2.43 -8.86 -26.86
CA ARG A 264 -1.56 -9.71 -27.71
C ARG A 264 -2.17 -11.09 -28.02
N GLN A 265 -3.45 -11.30 -27.73
CA GLN A 265 -4.22 -12.52 -28.00
C GLN A 265 -5.32 -12.24 -29.00
#